data_AF-A0A1W1BCJ8-F1
#
_entry.id   AF-A0A1W1BCJ8-F1
#
_cell.length_a   1.000
_cell.length_b   1.000
_cell.length_c   1.000
_cell.angle_alpha   90.00
_cell.angle_beta   90.00
_cell.angle_gamma   90.00
#
_symmetry.space_group_name_H-M   'P 1'
#
loop_
_entity.id
_entity.type
_entity.pdbx_description
1 polymer ?
#
loop_
_entity_poly.entity_id
_entity_poly.type
_entity_poly.pdbx_seq_one_letter_code
_entity_poly.pdbx_strand_id
1 'polypeptide(L)'
;MSHKSLSKLDAPKTITNKEKVLNQNDFIVSKTDIKGKIIYCNEIFAEMAGYSFGELIGANHNLIRHPDMPKLAFKVLWDLIQKKDEFFGFVKNLRADGGYYWVFAYITPDLDANGNIISYTSVRRKMPQSAIDIITPIYKQLVDAERRGGVAASDKILQDLLAQHKLQYNEFVTNLQLGATL
;
A
#
# COMPACT_ATOMS: atom_id res chain seq x y z
N MET A 1 -1.28 6.63 31.19
CA MET A 1 -2.53 5.93 30.79
C MET A 1 -2.21 5.13 29.54
N SER A 2 -2.59 3.85 29.48
CA SER A 2 -2.39 3.01 28.28
C SER A 2 -3.30 3.50 27.17
N HIS A 3 -2.75 4.20 26.15
CA HIS A 3 -3.50 4.50 24.95
C HIS A 3 -3.77 3.18 24.21
N LYS A 4 -5.05 2.88 23.96
CA LYS A 4 -5.47 1.72 23.17
C LYS A 4 -4.87 1.85 21.77
N SER A 5 -4.04 0.89 21.38
CA SER A 5 -3.51 0.77 20.03
C SER A 5 -4.65 0.66 19.01
N LEU A 6 -4.64 1.51 17.98
CA LEU A 6 -5.64 1.46 16.91
C LEU A 6 -5.48 0.21 16.04
N SER A 7 -6.60 -0.24 15.48
CA SER A 7 -6.72 -1.40 14.61
C SER A 7 -7.59 -1.08 13.40
N LYS A 8 -7.71 -2.01 12.46
CA LYS A 8 -8.61 -1.85 11.30
C LYS A 8 -10.06 -1.55 11.71
N LEU A 9 -10.51 -1.98 12.88
CA LEU A 9 -11.87 -1.73 13.39
C LEU A 9 -12.10 -0.26 13.77
N ASP A 10 -11.02 0.47 14.05
CA ASP A 10 -11.06 1.88 14.42
C ASP A 10 -10.93 2.79 13.16
N ALA A 11 -10.76 2.21 11.96
CA ALA A 11 -10.75 2.95 10.70
C ALA A 11 -12.12 3.58 10.40
N PRO A 12 -12.18 4.72 9.71
CA PRO A 12 -13.45 5.38 9.42
C PRO A 12 -14.36 4.51 8.55
N LYS A 13 -15.64 4.48 8.91
CA LYS A 13 -16.68 3.71 8.22
C LYS A 13 -17.29 4.49 7.05
N THR A 14 -17.36 5.81 7.18
CA THR A 14 -17.81 6.70 6.12
C THR A 14 -16.63 7.06 5.24
N ILE A 15 -16.66 6.61 3.99
CA ILE A 15 -15.60 6.88 3.02
C ILE A 15 -16.06 7.98 2.08
N THR A 16 -15.21 8.98 1.89
CA THR A 16 -15.44 10.10 0.99
C THR A 16 -14.52 9.98 -0.21
N ASN A 17 -14.95 10.52 -1.36
CA ASN A 17 -14.10 10.55 -2.55
C ASN A 17 -13.18 11.79 -2.57
N LYS A 18 -12.66 12.20 -1.41
CA LYS A 18 -11.76 13.35 -1.28
C LYS A 18 -10.32 12.86 -1.22
N GLU A 19 -9.55 13.16 -2.26
CA GLU A 19 -8.12 12.88 -2.28
C GLU A 19 -7.32 13.98 -1.59
N LYS A 20 -6.37 13.59 -0.74
CA LYS A 20 -5.22 14.41 -0.34
C LYS A 20 -4.03 13.98 -1.20
N VAL A 21 -3.57 14.87 -2.04
CA VAL A 21 -2.44 14.61 -2.94
C VAL A 21 -1.13 14.85 -2.20
N LEU A 22 -0.21 13.88 -2.27
CA LEU A 22 1.14 14.01 -1.72
C LEU A 22 1.96 15.02 -2.55
N ASN A 23 2.80 15.84 -1.92
CA ASN A 23 3.66 16.76 -2.66
C ASN A 23 4.75 16.00 -3.42
N GLN A 24 5.27 16.62 -4.48
CA GLN A 24 6.23 15.97 -5.39
C GLN A 24 7.52 15.53 -4.70
N ASN A 25 8.00 16.33 -3.74
CA ASN A 25 9.27 16.11 -3.03
C ASN A 25 9.09 15.46 -1.65
N ASP A 26 7.86 15.14 -1.27
CA ASP A 26 7.57 14.53 0.02
C ASP A 26 7.81 13.03 -0.04
N PHE A 27 8.39 12.51 1.05
CA PHE A 27 8.55 11.09 1.28
C PHE A 27 7.78 10.70 2.54
N ILE A 28 6.87 9.75 2.40
CA ILE A 28 6.25 9.09 3.54
C ILE A 28 7.16 7.95 3.97
N VAL A 29 7.54 7.93 5.25
CA VAL A 29 8.38 6.87 5.82
C VAL A 29 7.67 6.24 7.01
N SER A 30 7.61 4.92 7.03
CA SER A 30 7.11 4.16 8.18
C SER A 30 7.89 2.86 8.35
N LYS A 31 7.99 2.39 9.59
CA LYS A 31 8.57 1.10 9.93
C LYS A 31 7.60 0.33 10.81
N THR A 32 7.51 -0.98 10.61
CA THR A 32 6.70 -1.86 11.44
C THR A 32 7.52 -2.95 12.08
N ASP A 33 7.02 -3.52 13.18
CA ASP A 33 7.49 -4.82 13.66
C ASP A 33 7.11 -5.94 12.67
N ILE A 34 7.54 -7.18 12.98
CA ILE A 34 7.23 -8.36 12.15
C ILE A 34 5.74 -8.73 12.11
N LYS A 35 4.92 -8.16 13.00
CA LYS A 35 3.46 -8.35 13.07
C LYS A 35 2.70 -7.23 12.34
N GLY A 36 3.40 -6.26 11.75
CA GLY A 36 2.80 -5.14 11.03
C GLY A 36 2.33 -3.99 11.92
N LYS A 37 2.77 -3.93 13.19
CA LYS A 37 2.51 -2.77 14.06
C LYS A 37 3.52 -1.67 13.77
N ILE A 38 3.04 -0.45 13.61
CA ILE A 38 3.88 0.71 13.34
C ILE A 38 4.74 1.00 14.58
N ILE A 39 6.06 0.94 14.41
CA ILE A 39 7.04 1.28 15.46
C ILE A 39 7.73 2.62 15.20
N TYR A 40 7.62 3.12 13.97
CA TYR A 40 8.08 4.44 13.59
C TYR A 40 7.28 4.97 12.40
N CYS A 41 7.07 6.28 12.37
CA CYS A 41 6.66 7.00 11.18
C CYS A 41 7.11 8.45 11.21
N ASN A 42 7.24 9.08 10.04
CA ASN A 42 7.54 10.51 9.96
C ASN A 42 6.27 11.37 10.01
N GLU A 43 6.45 12.68 10.19
CA GLU A 43 5.35 13.65 10.29
C GLU A 43 4.47 13.66 9.03
N ILE A 44 5.08 13.52 7.85
CA ILE A 44 4.36 13.43 6.57
C ILE A 44 3.40 12.23 6.55
N PHE A 45 3.80 11.09 7.14
CA PHE A 45 2.89 9.96 7.25
C PHE A 45 1.66 10.29 8.10
N ALA A 46 1.87 10.90 9.27
CA ALA A 46 0.79 11.30 10.17
C ALA A 46 -0.17 12.28 9.49
N GLU A 47 0.35 13.33 8.85
CA GLU A 47 -0.45 14.31 8.11
C GLU A 47 -1.26 13.66 6.98
N MET A 48 -0.60 12.83 6.16
CA MET A 48 -1.22 12.18 5.01
C MET A 48 -2.25 11.14 5.43
N ALA A 49 -2.04 10.45 6.55
CA ALA A 49 -3.01 9.51 7.11
C ALA A 49 -4.14 10.21 7.89
N GLY A 50 -3.96 11.47 8.31
CA GLY A 50 -4.94 12.21 9.11
C GLY A 50 -5.01 11.77 10.56
N TYR A 51 -4.01 11.07 11.06
CA TYR A 51 -3.91 10.63 12.47
C TYR A 51 -2.77 11.37 13.15
N SER A 52 -2.82 11.52 14.47
CA SER A 52 -1.67 11.96 15.25
C SER A 52 -0.58 10.88 15.31
N PHE A 53 0.66 11.29 15.59
CA PHE A 53 1.76 10.36 15.80
C PHE A 53 1.46 9.34 16.92
N GLY A 54 0.89 9.81 18.03
CA GLY A 54 0.55 8.96 19.18
C GLY A 54 -0.53 7.91 18.88
N GLU A 55 -1.43 8.18 17.94
CA GLU A 55 -2.44 7.21 17.48
C GLU A 55 -1.85 6.16 16.53
N LEU A 56 -0.83 6.54 15.75
CA LEU A 56 -0.19 5.65 14.77
C LEU A 56 0.81 4.71 15.42
N ILE A 57 1.60 5.17 16.39
CA ILE A 57 2.57 4.29 17.06
C ILE A 57 1.84 3.16 17.81
N GLY A 58 2.24 1.93 17.51
CA GLY A 58 1.65 0.69 18.01
C GLY A 58 0.48 0.18 17.16
N ALA A 59 -0.16 1.02 16.35
CA ALA A 59 -1.30 0.64 15.52
C ALA A 59 -0.91 -0.33 14.40
N ASN A 60 -1.85 -1.18 14.00
CA ASN A 60 -1.65 -2.02 12.81
C ASN A 60 -1.61 -1.15 11.55
N HIS A 61 -0.60 -1.33 10.70
CA HIS A 61 -0.46 -0.56 9.45
C HIS A 61 -1.69 -0.70 8.53
N ASN A 62 -2.39 -1.83 8.59
CA ASN A 62 -3.64 -2.03 7.84
C ASN A 62 -4.79 -1.09 8.23
N LEU A 63 -4.68 -0.32 9.32
CA LEU A 63 -5.61 0.77 9.69
C LEU A 63 -5.93 1.64 8.47
N ILE A 64 -4.90 2.06 7.75
CA ILE A 64 -4.98 2.96 6.59
C ILE A 64 -5.23 2.24 5.26
N ARG A 65 -5.53 0.94 5.26
CA ARG A 65 -5.85 0.24 4.01
C ARG A 65 -7.21 0.69 3.48
N HIS A 66 -7.25 1.23 2.27
CA HIS A 66 -8.50 1.57 1.58
C HIS A 66 -9.23 0.29 1.09
N PRO A 67 -10.58 0.21 1.14
CA PRO A 67 -11.32 -0.97 0.65
C PRO A 67 -11.24 -1.18 -0.85
N ASP A 68 -10.97 -0.13 -1.64
CA ASP A 68 -10.72 -0.26 -3.09
C ASP A 68 -9.40 -0.99 -3.41
N MET A 69 -8.56 -1.27 -2.41
CA MET A 69 -7.33 -2.01 -2.64
C MET A 69 -7.59 -3.53 -2.73
N PRO A 70 -7.26 -4.18 -3.85
CA PRO A 70 -7.39 -5.62 -3.99
C PRO A 70 -6.53 -6.34 -2.94
N LYS A 71 -7.03 -7.45 -2.40
CA LYS A 71 -6.26 -8.35 -1.54
C LYS A 71 -5.04 -8.91 -2.26
N LEU A 72 -5.11 -9.09 -3.57
CA LEU A 72 -3.98 -9.52 -4.40
C LEU A 72 -2.73 -8.65 -4.22
N ALA A 73 -2.88 -7.31 -4.19
CA ALA A 73 -1.72 -6.42 -4.02
C ALA A 73 -0.95 -6.70 -2.72
N PHE A 74 -1.67 -7.01 -1.64
CA PHE A 74 -1.04 -7.36 -0.37
C PHE A 74 -0.52 -8.80 -0.36
N LYS A 75 -1.15 -9.73 -1.09
CA LYS A 75 -0.59 -11.06 -1.30
C LYS A 75 0.78 -10.96 -1.96
N VAL A 76 0.90 -10.20 -3.06
CA VAL A 76 2.17 -9.97 -3.76
C VAL A 76 3.21 -9.36 -2.84
N LEU A 77 2.84 -8.31 -2.08
CA LEU A 77 3.71 -7.72 -1.05
C LEU A 77 4.26 -8.78 -0.09
N TRP A 78 3.39 -9.56 0.55
CA TRP A 78 3.80 -10.55 1.53
C TRP A 78 4.62 -11.69 0.92
N ASP A 79 4.25 -12.17 -0.27
CA ASP A 79 4.99 -13.22 -0.97
C ASP A 79 6.44 -12.80 -1.29
N LEU A 80 6.69 -11.52 -1.52
CA LEU A 80 8.02 -10.96 -1.79
C LEU A 80 8.81 -10.72 -0.50
N ILE A 81 8.27 -9.93 0.43
CA ILE A 81 9.05 -9.53 1.61
C ILE A 81 9.32 -10.70 2.57
N GLN A 82 8.49 -11.74 2.57
CA GLN A 82 8.78 -12.98 3.32
C GLN A 82 9.94 -13.78 2.72
N LYS A 83 10.23 -13.59 1.42
CA LYS A 83 11.40 -14.19 0.74
C LYS A 83 12.65 -13.32 0.85
N LYS A 84 12.58 -12.22 1.60
CA LYS A 84 13.64 -11.20 1.72
C LYS A 84 13.82 -10.36 0.44
N ASP A 85 12.85 -10.39 -0.46
CA ASP A 85 12.81 -9.53 -1.64
C ASP A 85 12.15 -8.19 -1.32
N GLU A 86 12.29 -7.25 -2.24
CA GLU A 86 11.65 -5.95 -2.18
C GLU A 86 10.29 -5.92 -2.92
N PHE A 87 9.41 -5.03 -2.46
CA PHE A 87 8.12 -4.79 -3.10
C PHE A 87 8.04 -3.37 -3.61
N PHE A 88 7.59 -3.24 -4.86
CA PHE A 88 7.11 -2.00 -5.45
C PHE A 88 5.64 -2.12 -5.78
N GLY A 89 4.84 -1.10 -5.47
CA GLY A 89 3.43 -1.12 -5.84
C GLY A 89 2.70 0.18 -5.60
N PHE A 90 1.53 0.31 -6.20
CA PHE A 90 0.65 1.45 -6.00
C PHE A 90 -0.36 1.16 -4.90
N VAL A 91 -0.52 2.09 -3.96
CA VAL A 91 -1.38 1.88 -2.80
C VAL A 91 -2.28 3.08 -2.59
N LYS A 92 -3.59 2.84 -2.60
CA LYS A 92 -4.61 3.77 -2.12
C LYS A 92 -4.77 3.58 -0.61
N ASN A 93 -4.52 4.63 0.14
CA ASN A 93 -4.61 4.63 1.60
C ASN A 93 -5.81 5.44 2.06
N LEU A 94 -6.50 4.96 3.09
CA LEU A 94 -7.62 5.59 3.77
C LEU A 94 -7.11 6.54 4.86
N ARG A 95 -7.65 7.74 4.88
CA ARG A 95 -7.39 8.77 5.91
C ARG A 95 -8.36 8.64 7.07
N ALA A 96 -8.02 9.16 8.24
CA ALA A 96 -8.89 9.21 9.42
C ALA A 96 -10.20 9.99 9.18
N ASP A 97 -10.15 11.00 8.31
CA ASP A 97 -11.31 11.81 7.90
C ASP A 97 -12.21 11.12 6.86
N GLY A 98 -11.90 9.88 6.49
CA GLY A 98 -12.62 9.10 5.48
C GLY A 98 -12.22 9.42 4.03
N GLY A 99 -11.36 10.41 3.79
CA GLY A 99 -10.74 10.65 2.49
C GLY A 99 -9.66 9.61 2.16
N TYR A 100 -8.90 9.84 1.10
CA TYR A 100 -7.83 8.94 0.68
C TYR A 100 -6.61 9.66 0.13
N TYR A 101 -5.54 8.90 -0.09
CA TYR A 101 -4.36 9.36 -0.84
C TYR A 101 -3.71 8.19 -1.58
N TRP A 102 -3.18 8.46 -2.77
CA TRP A 102 -2.40 7.50 -3.56
C TRP A 102 -0.91 7.67 -3.31
N VAL A 103 -0.19 6.54 -3.32
CA VAL A 103 1.27 6.52 -3.27
C VAL A 103 1.83 5.42 -4.15
N PHE A 104 3.05 5.64 -4.62
CA PHE A 104 3.95 4.58 -5.02
C PHE A 104 4.78 4.16 -3.81
N ALA A 105 4.67 2.90 -3.42
CA ALA A 105 5.30 2.32 -2.24
C ALA A 105 6.49 1.44 -2.63
N TYR A 106 7.58 1.62 -1.91
CA TYR A 106 8.74 0.75 -1.83
C TYR A 106 8.79 0.14 -0.42
N ILE A 107 8.83 -1.18 -0.32
CA ILE A 107 8.81 -1.89 0.97
C ILE A 107 9.90 -2.97 1.00
N THR A 108 10.69 -2.98 2.06
CA THR A 108 11.75 -3.96 2.29
C THR A 108 11.63 -4.60 3.68
N PRO A 109 12.04 -5.87 3.83
CA PRO A 109 12.33 -6.46 5.12
C PRO A 109 13.69 -5.96 5.62
N ASP A 110 13.74 -5.55 6.89
CA ASP A 110 15.00 -5.30 7.57
C ASP A 110 15.50 -6.61 8.20
N LEU A 111 16.79 -6.91 8.03
CA LEU A 111 17.40 -8.16 8.48
C LEU A 111 18.41 -7.93 9.62
N ASP A 112 18.50 -8.87 10.55
CA ASP A 112 19.59 -8.93 11.53
C ASP A 112 20.89 -9.52 10.92
N ALA A 113 21.96 -9.60 11.72
CA ALA A 113 23.24 -10.16 11.31
C ALA A 113 23.18 -11.66 10.92
N ASN A 114 22.14 -12.37 11.34
CA ASN A 114 21.90 -13.78 11.01
C ASN A 114 20.95 -13.92 9.79
N GLY A 115 20.51 -12.81 9.21
CA GLY A 115 19.58 -12.79 8.08
C GLY A 115 18.12 -13.04 8.46
N ASN A 116 17.74 -12.93 9.74
CA ASN A 116 16.34 -13.02 10.17
C ASN A 116 15.63 -11.69 9.93
N ILE A 117 14.37 -11.75 9.50
CA ILE A 117 13.52 -10.56 9.38
C ILE A 117 13.17 -10.03 10.78
N ILE A 118 13.50 -8.77 11.06
CA ILE A 118 13.24 -8.12 12.35
C ILE A 118 12.22 -6.99 12.28
N SER A 119 11.99 -6.43 11.10
CA SER A 119 11.01 -5.36 10.85
C SER A 119 10.78 -5.18 9.35
N TYR A 120 9.83 -4.32 8.99
CA TYR A 120 9.64 -3.89 7.60
C TYR A 120 9.73 -2.38 7.52
N THR A 121 10.45 -1.87 6.52
CA THR A 121 10.57 -0.44 6.23
C THR A 121 9.83 -0.12 4.94
N SER A 122 9.04 0.95 4.95
CA SER A 122 8.35 1.46 3.76
C SER A 122 8.71 2.92 3.52
N VAL A 123 9.11 3.21 2.28
CA VAL A 123 9.27 4.56 1.74
C VAL A 123 8.26 4.73 0.61
N ARG A 124 7.55 5.85 0.60
CA ARG A 124 6.48 6.09 -0.38
C ARG A 124 6.57 7.50 -0.91
N ARG A 125 6.30 7.64 -2.21
CA ARG A 125 6.35 8.91 -2.94
C ARG A 125 5.08 9.13 -3.73
N LYS A 126 4.95 10.32 -4.29
CA LYS A 126 3.82 10.70 -5.13
C LYS A 126 3.71 9.76 -6.34
N MET A 127 2.49 9.27 -6.57
CA MET A 127 2.12 8.53 -7.78
C MET A 127 1.75 9.53 -8.90
N PRO A 128 2.22 9.35 -10.14
CA PRO A 128 1.84 10.23 -11.24
C PRO A 128 0.37 10.01 -11.62
N GLN A 129 -0.31 11.08 -12.05
CA GLN A 129 -1.73 11.03 -12.41
C GLN A 129 -2.00 9.99 -13.51
N SER A 130 -1.13 9.90 -14.52
CA SER A 130 -1.24 8.90 -15.59
C SER A 130 -1.28 7.46 -15.08
N ALA A 131 -0.49 7.13 -14.05
CA ALA A 131 -0.55 5.82 -13.41
C ALA A 131 -1.87 5.65 -12.63
N ILE A 132 -2.37 6.69 -11.97
CA ILE A 132 -3.63 6.62 -11.20
C ILE A 132 -4.79 6.30 -12.15
N ASP A 133 -4.83 6.95 -13.30
CA ASP A 133 -5.87 6.78 -14.32
C ASP A 133 -5.89 5.35 -14.89
N ILE A 134 -4.71 4.72 -15.01
CA ILE A 134 -4.56 3.33 -15.46
C ILE A 134 -4.89 2.33 -14.34
N ILE A 135 -4.36 2.54 -13.14
CA ILE A 135 -4.44 1.59 -12.03
C ILE A 135 -5.83 1.55 -11.40
N THR A 136 -6.53 2.69 -11.31
CA THR A 136 -7.86 2.77 -10.71
C THR A 136 -8.87 1.78 -11.33
N PRO A 137 -9.09 1.74 -12.66
CA PRO A 137 -9.98 0.77 -13.27
C PRO A 137 -9.48 -0.67 -13.15
N ILE A 138 -8.16 -0.91 -13.18
CA ILE A 138 -7.59 -2.25 -12.97
C ILE A 138 -7.94 -2.74 -11.56
N TYR A 139 -7.68 -1.94 -10.51
CA TYR A 139 -7.96 -2.33 -9.13
C TYR A 139 -9.44 -2.57 -8.89
N LYS A 140 -10.32 -1.79 -9.52
CA LYS A 140 -11.75 -2.05 -9.51
C LYS A 140 -12.08 -3.44 -10.08
N GLN A 141 -11.53 -3.79 -11.24
CA GLN A 141 -11.72 -5.12 -11.85
C GLN A 141 -11.20 -6.25 -10.95
N LEU A 142 -10.03 -6.06 -10.35
CA LEU A 142 -9.43 -7.04 -9.43
C LEU A 142 -10.32 -7.24 -8.19
N VAL A 143 -10.77 -6.16 -7.54
CA VAL A 143 -11.68 -6.24 -6.39
C VAL A 143 -13.00 -6.94 -6.77
N ASP A 144 -13.56 -6.61 -7.94
CA ASP A 144 -14.80 -7.23 -8.41
C ASP A 144 -14.61 -8.72 -8.77
N ALA A 145 -13.41 -9.13 -9.21
CA ALA A 145 -13.06 -10.54 -9.39
C ALA A 145 -12.87 -11.27 -8.05
N GLU A 146 -12.23 -10.63 -7.06
CA GLU A 146 -12.06 -11.21 -5.71
C GLU A 146 -13.39 -11.52 -5.04
N ARG A 147 -14.43 -10.71 -5.27
CA ARG A 147 -15.78 -10.95 -4.76
C ARG A 147 -16.42 -12.22 -5.33
N ARG A 148 -16.03 -12.64 -6.54
CA ARG A 148 -16.61 -13.78 -7.26
C ARG A 148 -15.81 -15.06 -7.12
N GLY A 149 -14.48 -14.96 -7.10
CA GLY A 149 -13.60 -16.13 -7.11
C GLY A 149 -12.35 -15.99 -6.22
N GLY A 150 -12.36 -15.04 -5.28
CA GLY A 150 -11.25 -14.81 -4.37
C GLY A 150 -9.97 -14.32 -5.06
N VAL A 151 -8.85 -14.38 -4.33
CA VAL A 151 -7.57 -13.83 -4.79
C VAL A 151 -7.07 -14.53 -6.07
N ALA A 152 -7.38 -15.81 -6.26
CA ALA A 152 -7.01 -16.54 -7.47
C ALA A 152 -7.66 -15.96 -8.74
N ALA A 153 -8.91 -15.49 -8.66
CA ALA A 153 -9.59 -14.87 -9.80
C ALA A 153 -8.97 -13.52 -10.18
N SER A 154 -8.63 -12.68 -9.21
CA SER A 154 -7.89 -11.44 -9.47
C SER A 154 -6.47 -11.71 -9.95
N ASP A 155 -5.79 -12.72 -9.42
CA ASP A 155 -4.43 -13.07 -9.84
C ASP A 155 -4.42 -13.44 -11.32
N LYS A 156 -5.36 -14.27 -11.77
CA LYS A 156 -5.52 -14.59 -13.18
C LYS A 156 -5.68 -13.34 -14.07
N ILE A 157 -6.50 -12.37 -13.66
CA ILE A 157 -6.68 -11.12 -14.42
C ILE A 157 -5.36 -10.34 -14.51
N LEU A 158 -4.62 -10.25 -13.40
CA LEU A 158 -3.32 -9.57 -13.41
C LEU A 158 -2.33 -10.29 -14.32
N GLN A 159 -2.24 -11.63 -14.26
CA GLN A 159 -1.35 -12.40 -15.11
C GLN A 159 -1.72 -12.27 -16.60
N ASP A 160 -3.00 -12.32 -16.94
CA ASP A 160 -3.48 -12.15 -18.31
C ASP A 160 -3.13 -10.74 -18.86
N LEU A 161 -3.29 -9.69 -18.03
CA LEU A 161 -2.86 -8.33 -18.36
C LEU A 161 -1.34 -8.24 -18.59
N LEU A 162 -0.54 -8.75 -17.66
CA LEU A 162 0.92 -8.73 -17.77
C LEU A 162 1.39 -9.48 -19.02
N ALA A 163 0.81 -10.64 -19.31
CA ALA A 163 1.12 -11.43 -20.50
C ALA A 163 0.73 -10.72 -21.80
N GLN A 164 -0.43 -10.05 -21.85
CA GLN A 164 -0.88 -9.28 -23.01
C GLN A 164 0.12 -8.18 -23.39
N HIS A 165 0.71 -7.51 -22.40
CA HIS A 165 1.70 -6.45 -22.61
C HIS A 165 3.16 -6.95 -22.59
N LYS A 166 3.37 -8.26 -22.41
CA LYS A 166 4.70 -8.90 -22.28
C LYS A 166 5.57 -8.27 -21.18
N LEU A 167 4.95 -7.91 -20.06
CA LEU A 167 5.61 -7.26 -18.93
C LEU A 167 5.68 -8.21 -17.74
N GLN A 168 6.75 -8.11 -16.97
CA GLN A 168 6.79 -8.61 -15.59
C GLN A 168 6.11 -7.61 -14.65
N TYR A 169 5.69 -8.06 -13.45
CA TYR A 169 5.02 -7.20 -12.48
C TYR A 169 5.83 -5.94 -12.13
N ASN A 170 7.13 -6.10 -11.86
CA ASN A 170 7.99 -4.97 -11.51
C ASN A 170 8.10 -3.98 -12.68
N GLU A 171 8.28 -4.47 -13.91
CA GLU A 171 8.33 -3.62 -15.12
C GLU A 171 7.03 -2.85 -15.30
N PHE A 172 5.88 -3.52 -15.13
CA PHE A 172 4.57 -2.89 -15.19
C PHE A 172 4.46 -1.73 -14.18
N VAL A 173 4.81 -1.97 -12.92
CA VAL A 173 4.74 -0.94 -11.88
C VAL A 173 5.73 0.20 -12.15
N THR A 174 6.99 -0.11 -12.48
CA THR A 174 8.02 0.91 -12.70
C THR A 174 7.75 1.74 -13.95
N ASN A 175 7.29 1.14 -15.04
CA ASN A 175 6.97 1.83 -16.28
C ASN A 175 5.84 2.85 -16.06
N LEU A 176 4.77 2.43 -15.38
CA LEU A 176 3.67 3.34 -15.04
C LEU A 176 4.13 4.47 -14.12
N GLN A 177 5.00 4.17 -13.14
CA GLN A 177 5.56 5.19 -12.26
C GLN A 177 6.45 6.20 -12.99
N LEU A 178 7.05 5.81 -14.12
CA LEU A 178 7.81 6.68 -15.02
C LEU A 178 6.93 7.40 -16.07
N GLY A 179 5.61 7.16 -16.05
CA GLY A 179 4.64 7.83 -16.91
C GLY A 179 4.36 7.12 -18.24
N ALA A 180 4.78 5.86 -18.40
CA ALA A 180 4.43 5.07 -19.57
C ALA A 180 2.93 4.73 -19.61
N THR A 181 2.41 4.45 -20.81
CA THR A 181 1.07 3.90 -21.04
C THR A 181 1.16 2.38 -21.27
N LEU A 182 0.04 1.68 -21.09
CA LEU A 182 -0.07 0.24 -21.39
C LEU A 182 -0.31 -0.02 -22.88
#